data_AF-A0A961T2Q7-F1
#
_entry.id   AF-A0A961T2Q7-F1
#
_cell.length_a   1.000
_cell.length_b   1.000
_cell.length_c   1.000
_cell.angle_alpha   90.00
_cell.angle_beta   90.00
_cell.angle_gamma   90.00
#
_symmetry.space_group_name_H-M   'P 1'
#
loop_
_entity.id
_entity.type
_entity.pdbx_description
1 polymer ?
#
loop_
_entity_poly.entity_id
_entity_poly.type
_entity_poly.pdbx_seq_one_letter_code
_entity_poly.pdbx_strand_id
1 'polypeptide(L)'
;MSIKTIGAVIYHTGDAARTLKTAFDLAVRNDAHLVGLHGEYAPVPSVSPMGTPDAGLIQTEIEMGRQRSEELGKIFNDMARRQSVSAEWRAVSGYAASEESVVRIARACDLIVVQQHDPDDATPRTPGIETLLFDCGRPVLVVPYAVDVDPAFKRVLVAWNGTEQSARATFDALPFILAAESTEILCVDPRGTEEKDFAVSGADIAESLSRHGAKVTLSSQHSGGLPAGASIENALAESRADLLVMGAFSQPWLKQFFFGGATRTLLESMPTATLMSR
;
A
#
# COMPACT_ATOMS: atom_id res chain seq x y z
N MET A 1 2.53 9.48 -15.62
CA MET A 1 3.34 8.37 -16.17
C MET A 1 2.42 7.20 -16.45
N SER A 2 2.68 6.37 -17.45
CA SER A 2 1.92 5.12 -17.63
C SER A 2 2.40 4.06 -16.64
N ILE A 3 1.49 3.37 -15.96
CA ILE A 3 1.82 2.19 -15.13
C ILE A 3 1.98 1.01 -16.09
N LYS A 4 3.18 0.42 -16.17
CA LYS A 4 3.50 -0.69 -17.09
C LYS A 4 4.09 -1.92 -16.42
N THR A 5 4.53 -1.80 -15.18
CA THR A 5 4.94 -2.93 -14.34
C THR A 5 4.30 -2.81 -12.96
N ILE A 6 3.51 -3.80 -12.56
CA ILE A 6 2.86 -3.86 -11.25
C ILE A 6 3.48 -5.01 -10.45
N GLY A 7 3.92 -4.74 -9.22
CA GLY A 7 4.38 -5.77 -8.30
C GLY A 7 3.29 -6.10 -7.28
N ALA A 8 2.76 -7.33 -7.28
CA ALA A 8 1.81 -7.79 -6.28
C ALA A 8 2.55 -8.57 -5.19
N VAL A 9 2.66 -8.01 -3.99
CA VAL A 9 3.33 -8.67 -2.85
C VAL A 9 2.32 -9.48 -2.05
N ILE A 10 2.61 -10.77 -1.86
CA ILE A 10 1.72 -11.71 -1.19
C ILE A 10 2.50 -12.46 -0.12
N TYR A 11 2.00 -12.40 1.10
CA TYR A 11 2.60 -13.09 2.24
C TYR A 11 1.84 -14.36 2.61
N HIS A 12 0.51 -14.33 2.57
CA HIS A 12 -0.36 -15.40 3.04
C HIS A 12 -1.43 -15.78 2.02
N THR A 13 -1.95 -17.00 2.11
CA THR A 13 -2.98 -17.52 1.21
C THR A 13 -4.34 -16.85 1.42
N GLY A 14 -4.66 -16.44 2.64
CA GLY A 14 -5.86 -15.65 2.96
C GLY A 14 -5.93 -14.34 2.18
N ASP A 15 -4.77 -13.67 2.03
CA ASP A 15 -4.66 -12.37 1.37
C ASP A 15 -4.57 -12.45 -0.16
N ALA A 16 -4.23 -13.63 -0.66
CA ALA A 16 -3.84 -13.82 -2.05
C ALA A 16 -4.98 -13.47 -3.01
N ALA A 17 -6.20 -13.91 -2.71
CA ALA A 17 -7.34 -13.75 -3.61
C ALA A 17 -7.68 -12.27 -3.87
N ARG A 18 -7.79 -11.46 -2.80
CA ARG A 18 -8.20 -10.06 -2.90
C ARG A 18 -7.09 -9.18 -3.49
N THR A 19 -5.86 -9.38 -3.02
CA THR A 19 -4.68 -8.65 -3.52
C THR A 19 -4.44 -8.93 -4.99
N LEU A 20 -4.46 -10.21 -5.39
CA LEU A 20 -4.23 -10.57 -6.76
C LEU A 20 -5.37 -10.16 -7.66
N LYS A 21 -6.63 -10.30 -7.26
CA LYS A 21 -7.75 -9.77 -8.03
C LYS A 21 -7.53 -8.29 -8.36
N THR A 22 -7.22 -7.47 -7.35
CA THR A 22 -6.98 -6.04 -7.53
C THR A 22 -5.78 -5.78 -8.46
N ALA A 23 -4.67 -6.49 -8.26
CA ALA A 23 -3.46 -6.32 -9.06
C ALA A 23 -3.65 -6.76 -10.53
N PHE A 24 -4.37 -7.85 -10.77
CA PHE A 24 -4.71 -8.31 -12.12
C PHE A 24 -5.67 -7.34 -12.81
N ASP A 25 -6.72 -6.86 -12.12
CA ASP A 25 -7.66 -5.91 -12.72
C ASP A 25 -6.95 -4.59 -13.07
N LEU A 26 -6.00 -4.14 -12.24
CA LEU A 26 -5.13 -3.00 -12.55
C LEU A 26 -4.19 -3.29 -13.74
N ALA A 27 -3.63 -4.49 -13.83
CA ALA A 27 -2.76 -4.88 -14.93
C ALA A 27 -3.51 -4.90 -16.27
N VAL A 28 -4.73 -5.44 -16.29
CA VAL A 28 -5.62 -5.41 -17.46
C VAL A 28 -5.93 -3.97 -17.86
N ARG A 29 -6.36 -3.13 -16.90
CA ARG A 29 -6.73 -1.74 -17.17
C ARG A 29 -5.58 -0.92 -17.77
N ASN A 30 -4.36 -1.16 -17.32
CA ASN A 30 -3.19 -0.38 -17.73
C ASN A 30 -2.39 -1.03 -18.86
N ASP A 31 -2.78 -2.24 -19.31
CA ASP A 31 -1.97 -3.07 -20.21
C ASP A 31 -0.53 -3.18 -19.66
N ALA A 32 -0.44 -3.63 -18.41
CA ALA A 32 0.80 -3.70 -17.63
C ALA A 32 1.23 -5.15 -17.40
N HIS A 33 2.53 -5.36 -17.26
CA HIS A 33 3.10 -6.62 -16.81
C HIS A 33 2.91 -6.77 -15.29
N LEU A 34 2.43 -7.94 -14.84
CA LEU A 34 2.24 -8.24 -13.43
C LEU A 34 3.33 -9.17 -12.90
N VAL A 35 4.06 -8.71 -11.89
CA VAL A 35 5.04 -9.51 -11.16
C VAL A 35 4.43 -9.93 -9.82
N GLY A 36 4.12 -11.20 -9.64
CA GLY A 36 3.74 -11.75 -8.35
C GLY A 36 4.99 -11.98 -7.49
N LEU A 37 5.04 -11.38 -6.31
CA LEU A 37 6.18 -11.39 -5.40
C LEU A 37 5.82 -12.08 -4.10
N HIS A 38 6.61 -13.08 -3.73
CA HIS A 38 6.47 -13.77 -2.46
C HIS A 38 7.83 -13.98 -1.81
N GLY A 39 7.93 -13.64 -0.52
CA GLY A 39 9.10 -13.93 0.30
C GLY A 39 8.75 -14.99 1.34
N GLU A 40 9.39 -16.16 1.26
CA GLU A 40 9.33 -17.18 2.29
C GLU A 40 10.64 -17.14 3.09
N TYR A 41 10.59 -16.45 4.23
CA TYR A 41 11.76 -16.21 5.06
C TYR A 41 12.04 -17.40 5.97
N ALA A 42 13.32 -17.66 6.23
CA ALA A 42 13.70 -18.70 7.18
C ALA A 42 13.07 -18.42 8.55
N PRO A 43 12.47 -19.42 9.22
CA PRO A 43 11.90 -19.21 10.52
C PRO A 43 12.97 -18.76 11.51
N VAL A 44 12.61 -17.85 12.41
CA VAL A 44 13.46 -17.52 13.56
C VAL A 44 13.56 -18.80 14.40
N PRO A 45 14.76 -19.31 14.70
CA PRO A 45 14.89 -20.59 15.39
C PRO A 45 14.12 -20.58 16.71
N SER A 46 13.06 -21.38 16.80
CA SER A 46 12.37 -21.59 18.06
C SER A 46 13.31 -22.36 18.98
N VAL A 47 13.70 -21.73 20.09
CA VAL A 47 14.46 -22.39 21.14
C VAL A 47 13.50 -23.17 22.04
N SER A 48 13.85 -24.42 22.34
CA SER A 48 13.15 -25.20 23.35
C SER A 48 13.22 -24.49 24.71
N PRO A 49 12.39 -24.86 25.71
CA PRO A 49 12.55 -24.37 27.09
C PRO A 49 13.94 -24.60 27.68
N MET A 50 14.73 -25.52 27.09
CA MET A 50 16.12 -25.82 27.46
C MET A 50 17.16 -24.99 26.68
N GLY A 51 16.73 -24.04 25.85
CA GLY A 51 17.61 -23.16 25.08
C GLY A 51 18.28 -23.80 23.85
N THR A 52 17.83 -24.99 23.44
CA THR A 52 18.35 -25.70 22.26
C THR A 52 17.43 -25.49 21.05
N PRO A 53 17.97 -25.34 19.83
CA PRO A 53 17.15 -25.33 18.62
C PRO A 53 16.39 -26.65 18.48
N ASP A 54 15.08 -26.58 18.25
CA ASP A 54 14.27 -27.75 17.95
C ASP A 54 14.28 -28.03 16.44
N ALA A 55 15.13 -28.99 16.02
CA ALA A 55 15.29 -29.33 14.62
C ALA A 55 13.99 -29.85 13.96
N GLY A 56 13.09 -30.48 14.73
CA GLY A 56 11.83 -31.00 14.20
C GLY A 56 10.82 -29.89 13.90
N LEU A 57 10.73 -28.91 14.80
CA LEU A 57 9.90 -27.71 14.57
C LEU A 57 10.42 -26.89 13.39
N ILE A 58 11.73 -26.67 13.31
CA ILE A 58 12.37 -25.95 12.20
C ILE A 58 12.07 -26.64 10.85
N GLN A 59 12.18 -27.97 10.77
CA GLN A 59 11.85 -28.71 9.55
C GLN A 59 10.38 -28.57 9.18
N THR A 60 9.48 -28.61 10.17
CA THR A 60 8.04 -28.46 9.95
C THR A 60 7.72 -27.07 9.39
N GLU A 61 8.31 -26.01 9.94
CA GLU A 61 8.13 -24.63 9.47
C GLU A 61 8.65 -24.43 8.04
N ILE A 62 9.83 -24.97 7.72
CA ILE A 62 10.38 -24.93 6.36
C ILE A 62 9.45 -25.62 5.36
N GLU A 63 8.91 -26.79 5.70
CA GLU A 63 8.00 -27.53 4.84
C GLU A 63 6.66 -26.81 4.67
N MET A 64 6.10 -26.23 5.73
CA MET A 64 4.90 -25.39 5.65
C MET A 64 5.13 -24.17 4.75
N GLY A 65 6.28 -23.50 4.88
CA GLY A 65 6.65 -22.38 4.01
C GLY A 65 6.77 -22.77 2.54
N ARG A 66 7.40 -23.92 2.27
CA ARG A 66 7.49 -24.47 0.90
C ARG A 66 6.10 -24.72 0.31
N GLN A 67 5.21 -25.37 1.08
CA GLN A 67 3.84 -25.66 0.65
C GLN A 67 3.05 -24.37 0.37
N ARG A 68 3.18 -23.36 1.24
CA ARG A 68 2.55 -22.04 1.06
C ARG A 68 3.02 -21.36 -0.21
N SER A 69 4.33 -21.31 -0.45
CA SER A 69 4.92 -20.71 -1.66
C SER A 69 4.42 -21.40 -2.95
N GLU A 70 4.31 -22.74 -2.94
CA GLU A 70 3.76 -23.51 -4.06
C GLU A 70 2.28 -23.25 -4.28
N GLU A 71 1.49 -23.16 -3.22
CA GLU A 71 0.06 -22.85 -3.28
C GLU A 71 -0.19 -21.44 -3.84
N LEU A 72 0.51 -20.44 -3.32
CA LEU A 72 0.44 -19.06 -3.81
C LEU A 72 0.83 -18.96 -5.29
N GLY A 73 1.90 -19.66 -5.68
CA GLY A 73 2.32 -19.73 -7.07
C GLY A 73 1.25 -20.36 -7.98
N LYS A 74 0.54 -21.40 -7.52
CA LYS A 74 -0.57 -22.00 -8.28
C LYS A 74 -1.73 -21.01 -8.44
N ILE A 75 -2.15 -20.36 -7.34
CA ILE A 75 -3.23 -19.36 -7.34
C ILE A 75 -2.91 -18.23 -8.34
N PHE A 76 -1.69 -17.69 -8.29
CA PHE A 76 -1.24 -16.64 -9.22
C PHE A 76 -1.28 -17.09 -10.68
N ASN A 77 -0.66 -18.23 -10.99
CA ASN A 77 -0.55 -18.73 -12.35
C ASN A 77 -1.92 -19.09 -12.95
N ASP A 78 -2.85 -19.59 -12.12
CA ASP A 78 -4.23 -19.86 -12.55
C ASP A 78 -4.97 -18.58 -12.92
N MET A 79 -4.83 -17.51 -12.13
CA MET A 79 -5.43 -16.21 -12.47
C MET A 79 -4.79 -15.58 -13.71
N ALA A 80 -3.46 -15.65 -13.84
CA ALA A 80 -2.75 -15.16 -15.02
C ALA A 80 -3.25 -15.83 -16.31
N ARG A 81 -3.42 -17.16 -16.29
CA ARG A 81 -3.98 -17.93 -17.41
C ARG A 81 -5.40 -17.52 -17.77
N ARG A 82 -6.26 -17.30 -16.77
CA ARG A 82 -7.67 -16.93 -16.98
C ARG A 82 -7.83 -15.54 -17.58
N GLN A 83 -7.00 -14.58 -17.16
CA GLN A 83 -7.11 -13.19 -17.58
C GLN A 83 -6.26 -12.83 -18.81
N SER A 84 -5.42 -13.74 -19.30
CA SER A 84 -4.50 -13.51 -20.43
C SER A 84 -3.58 -12.28 -20.24
N VAL A 85 -3.16 -12.03 -19.00
CA VAL A 85 -2.26 -10.93 -18.62
C VAL A 85 -0.81 -11.39 -18.74
N SER A 86 0.06 -10.50 -19.24
CA SER A 86 1.51 -10.71 -19.20
C SER A 86 1.97 -10.72 -17.74
N ALA A 87 2.38 -11.88 -17.23
CA ALA A 87 2.66 -12.04 -15.82
C ALA A 87 3.80 -13.02 -15.53
N GLU A 88 4.53 -12.80 -14.45
CA GLU A 88 5.55 -13.70 -13.94
C GLU A 88 5.43 -13.88 -12.42
N TRP A 89 5.75 -15.07 -11.93
CA TRP A 89 5.80 -15.37 -10.50
C TRP A 89 7.24 -15.44 -10.02
N ARG A 90 7.57 -14.67 -8.97
CA ARG A 90 8.89 -14.63 -8.35
C ARG A 90 8.77 -14.87 -6.85
N ALA A 91 9.02 -16.11 -6.45
CA ALA A 91 9.19 -16.48 -5.06
C ALA A 91 10.68 -16.42 -4.67
N VAL A 92 10.98 -15.81 -3.53
CA VAL A 92 12.31 -15.83 -2.90
C VAL A 92 12.20 -16.66 -1.63
N SER A 93 13.02 -17.70 -1.50
CA SER A 93 12.95 -18.64 -0.38
C SER A 93 14.32 -19.06 0.16
N GLY A 94 14.36 -19.52 1.40
CA GLY A 94 15.54 -20.13 2.03
C GLY A 94 16.40 -19.14 2.82
N TYR A 95 17.60 -19.56 3.25
CA TYR A 95 18.46 -18.78 4.14
C TYR A 95 18.94 -17.43 3.58
N ALA A 96 18.91 -17.25 2.26
CA ALA A 96 19.24 -15.98 1.61
C ALA A 96 18.00 -15.10 1.35
N ALA A 97 16.79 -15.61 1.60
CA ALA A 97 15.57 -14.83 1.51
C ALA A 97 15.49 -13.88 2.70
N SER A 98 15.35 -12.60 2.37
CA SER A 98 15.14 -11.51 3.31
C SER A 98 14.13 -10.54 2.72
N GLU A 99 13.54 -9.69 3.55
CA GLU A 99 12.63 -8.63 3.09
C GLU A 99 13.25 -7.79 1.96
N GLU A 100 14.55 -7.52 2.05
CA GLU A 100 15.32 -6.80 1.02
C GLU A 100 15.27 -7.47 -0.36
N SER A 101 15.08 -8.79 -0.43
CA SER A 101 14.95 -9.47 -1.72
C SER A 101 13.64 -9.17 -2.44
N VAL A 102 12.53 -9.06 -1.71
CA VAL A 102 11.26 -8.61 -2.27
C VAL A 102 11.36 -7.14 -2.65
N VAL A 103 11.91 -6.31 -1.76
CA VAL A 103 12.13 -4.87 -1.99
C VAL A 103 12.98 -4.62 -3.23
N ARG A 104 14.06 -5.38 -3.45
CA ARG A 104 14.92 -5.27 -4.63
C ARG A 104 14.14 -5.44 -5.93
N ILE A 105 13.20 -6.38 -5.98
CA ILE A 105 12.36 -6.57 -7.17
C ILE A 105 11.31 -5.47 -7.26
N ALA A 106 10.71 -5.07 -6.13
CA ALA A 106 9.74 -3.99 -6.04
C ALA A 106 10.28 -2.66 -6.60
N ARG A 107 11.58 -2.35 -6.41
CA ARG A 107 12.24 -1.15 -6.97
C ARG A 107 12.13 -1.01 -8.49
N ALA A 108 11.92 -2.12 -9.20
CA ALA A 108 11.80 -2.14 -10.66
C ALA A 108 10.32 -2.10 -11.15
N CYS A 109 9.35 -1.99 -10.25
CA CYS A 109 7.93 -1.85 -10.60
C CYS A 109 7.52 -0.37 -10.64
N ASP A 110 6.44 -0.03 -11.34
CA ASP A 110 5.87 1.31 -11.32
C ASP A 110 4.91 1.51 -10.13
N LEU A 111 4.26 0.42 -9.70
CA LEU A 111 3.29 0.37 -8.60
C LEU A 111 3.43 -0.94 -7.83
N ILE A 112 3.40 -0.88 -6.51
CA ILE A 112 3.31 -2.04 -5.63
C ILE A 112 1.89 -2.18 -5.13
N VAL A 113 1.34 -3.39 -5.15
CA VAL A 113 0.03 -3.74 -4.59
C VAL A 113 0.26 -4.74 -3.47
N VAL A 114 -0.29 -4.45 -2.29
CA VAL A 114 -0.16 -5.29 -1.10
C VAL A 114 -1.45 -5.25 -0.30
N GLN A 115 -1.81 -6.32 0.39
CA GLN A 115 -2.95 -6.29 1.29
C GLN A 115 -2.61 -5.60 2.60
N GLN A 116 -3.60 -4.90 3.13
CA GLN A 116 -3.71 -4.63 4.54
C GLN A 116 -3.79 -5.95 5.32
N HIS A 117 -3.13 -6.00 6.49
CA HIS A 117 -3.23 -7.14 7.39
C HIS A 117 -4.67 -7.29 7.92
N ASP A 118 -5.20 -8.51 7.86
CA ASP A 118 -6.47 -8.87 8.49
C ASP A 118 -6.24 -9.17 9.98
N PRO A 119 -6.86 -8.42 10.91
CA PRO A 119 -6.70 -8.63 12.35
C PRO A 119 -7.24 -9.97 12.85
N ASP A 120 -8.14 -10.62 12.10
CA ASP A 120 -8.67 -11.95 12.44
C ASP A 120 -7.75 -13.08 11.94
N ASP A 121 -6.71 -12.77 11.15
CA ASP A 121 -5.73 -13.76 10.71
C ASP A 121 -4.73 -14.06 11.85
N ALA A 122 -4.69 -15.32 12.26
CA ALA A 122 -3.77 -15.83 13.26
C ALA A 122 -2.33 -15.94 12.75
N THR A 123 -2.08 -15.72 11.45
CA THR A 123 -0.72 -15.67 10.91
C THR A 123 0.05 -14.48 11.49
N PRO A 124 1.31 -14.67 11.94
CA PRO A 124 2.11 -13.56 12.43
C PRO A 124 2.18 -12.46 11.37
N ARG A 125 1.92 -11.21 11.76
CA ARG A 125 2.10 -10.04 10.88
C ARG A 125 3.45 -10.13 10.19
N THR A 126 3.44 -10.27 8.88
CA THR A 126 4.68 -10.15 8.12
C THR A 126 5.08 -8.67 8.10
N PRO A 127 6.27 -8.29 8.60
CA PRO A 127 6.79 -6.94 8.40
C PRO A 127 6.97 -6.77 6.90
N GLY A 128 6.28 -5.80 6.30
CA GLY A 128 6.16 -5.80 4.85
C GLY A 128 5.75 -4.46 4.27
N ILE A 129 4.59 -3.95 4.65
CA ILE A 129 4.08 -2.69 4.09
C ILE A 129 5.03 -1.54 4.46
N GLU A 130 5.47 -1.45 5.71
CA GLU A 130 6.41 -0.43 6.15
C GLU A 130 7.74 -0.55 5.40
N THR A 131 8.33 -1.74 5.34
CA THR A 131 9.59 -1.98 4.62
C THR A 131 9.46 -1.61 3.14
N LEU A 132 8.35 -1.95 2.49
CA LEU A 132 8.06 -1.53 1.11
C LEU A 132 7.99 -0.01 1.01
N LEU A 133 7.22 0.66 1.87
CA LEU A 133 7.07 2.12 1.90
C LEU A 133 8.41 2.84 2.14
N PHE A 134 9.31 2.26 2.93
CA PHE A 134 10.62 2.86 3.24
C PHE A 134 11.66 2.60 2.15
N ASP A 135 11.75 1.38 1.64
CA ASP A 135 12.95 0.91 0.95
C ASP A 135 12.74 0.58 -0.53
N CYS A 136 11.49 0.48 -1.01
CA CYS A 136 11.22 0.20 -2.42
C CYS A 136 11.25 1.46 -3.30
N GLY A 137 10.97 2.64 -2.72
CA GLY A 137 10.98 3.92 -3.41
C GLY A 137 9.98 4.03 -4.57
N ARG A 138 8.91 3.23 -4.54
CA ARG A 138 7.79 3.20 -5.49
C ARG A 138 6.48 3.43 -4.72
N PRO A 139 5.41 3.94 -5.36
CA PRO A 139 4.10 4.03 -4.72
C PRO A 139 3.60 2.63 -4.31
N VAL A 140 3.02 2.54 -3.12
CA VAL A 140 2.41 1.33 -2.56
C VAL A 140 0.91 1.54 -2.42
N LEU A 141 0.13 0.75 -3.16
CA LEU A 141 -1.30 0.64 -3.04
C LEU A 141 -1.64 -0.46 -2.03
N VAL A 142 -2.18 -0.06 -0.89
CA VAL A 142 -2.68 -0.93 0.15
C VAL A 142 -4.15 -1.27 -0.12
N VAL A 143 -4.43 -2.56 -0.26
CA VAL A 143 -5.78 -3.11 -0.49
C VAL A 143 -6.41 -3.44 0.87
N PRO A 144 -7.58 -2.87 1.23
CA PRO A 144 -8.21 -3.12 2.53
C PRO A 144 -8.62 -4.59 2.67
N TYR A 145 -8.47 -5.17 3.86
CA TYR A 145 -8.80 -6.59 4.09
C TYR A 145 -10.31 -6.86 4.04
N ALA A 146 -11.13 -5.85 4.39
CA ALA A 146 -12.57 -6.00 4.56
C ALA A 146 -13.42 -5.67 3.32
N VAL A 147 -12.86 -5.01 2.30
CA VAL A 147 -13.65 -4.43 1.19
C VAL A 147 -13.03 -4.75 -0.17
N ASP A 148 -13.85 -5.06 -1.17
CA ASP A 148 -13.39 -5.27 -2.54
C ASP A 148 -13.04 -3.93 -3.19
N VAL A 149 -11.94 -3.90 -3.93
CA VAL A 149 -11.47 -2.69 -4.62
C VAL A 149 -11.89 -2.74 -6.09
N ASP A 150 -12.56 -1.68 -6.53
CA ASP A 150 -12.72 -1.39 -7.95
C ASP A 150 -11.50 -0.57 -8.41
N PRO A 151 -10.66 -1.09 -9.32
CA PRO A 151 -9.47 -0.38 -9.82
C PRO A 151 -9.82 0.86 -10.66
N ALA A 152 -11.11 1.16 -10.84
CA ALA A 152 -11.54 2.36 -11.54
C ALA A 152 -11.26 3.65 -10.81
N PHE A 153 -11.24 3.61 -9.47
CA PHE A 153 -10.95 4.75 -8.60
C PHE A 153 -11.64 6.04 -9.08
N LYS A 154 -12.98 6.04 -9.08
CA LYS A 154 -13.78 7.12 -9.65
C LYS A 154 -13.73 8.39 -8.79
N ARG A 155 -13.49 8.25 -7.49
CA ARG A 155 -13.48 9.35 -6.51
C ARG A 155 -12.22 9.26 -5.69
N VAL A 156 -11.28 10.15 -5.99
CA VAL A 156 -9.98 10.19 -5.31
C VAL A 156 -10.00 11.26 -4.22
N LEU A 157 -9.54 10.92 -3.03
CA LEU A 157 -9.25 11.87 -1.96
C LEU A 157 -7.74 11.98 -1.78
N VAL A 158 -7.18 13.16 -1.95
CA VAL A 158 -5.76 13.45 -1.70
C VAL A 158 -5.64 14.12 -0.34
N ALA A 159 -5.08 13.42 0.64
CA ALA A 159 -4.75 14.01 1.94
C ALA A 159 -3.46 14.82 1.81
N TRP A 160 -3.59 16.14 1.73
CA TRP A 160 -2.50 17.07 1.47
C TRP A 160 -2.04 17.79 2.73
N ASN A 161 -0.72 17.79 2.95
CA ASN A 161 -0.07 18.51 4.04
C ASN A 161 1.15 19.32 3.59
N GLY A 162 1.28 19.62 2.29
CA GLY A 162 2.37 20.45 1.76
C GLY A 162 3.78 19.84 1.83
N THR A 163 3.94 18.60 2.27
CA THR A 163 5.26 17.94 2.38
C THR A 163 5.72 17.29 1.07
N GLU A 164 7.01 16.99 0.98
CA GLU A 164 7.60 16.29 -0.17
C GLU A 164 6.96 14.92 -0.42
N GLN A 165 6.57 14.19 0.65
CA GLN A 165 5.92 12.88 0.54
C GLN A 165 4.51 13.00 -0.02
N SER A 166 3.74 14.02 0.40
CA SER A 166 2.41 14.28 -0.15
C SER A 166 2.48 14.71 -1.61
N ALA A 167 3.46 15.55 -1.97
CA ALA A 167 3.74 15.89 -3.36
C ALA A 167 4.02 14.63 -4.20
N ARG A 168 4.92 13.76 -3.72
CA ARG A 168 5.24 12.52 -4.42
C ARG A 168 4.04 11.59 -4.56
N ALA A 169 3.29 11.34 -3.49
CA ALA A 169 2.10 10.49 -3.54
C ALA A 169 1.06 11.02 -4.53
N THR A 170 0.86 12.35 -4.55
CA THR A 170 -0.08 13.00 -5.48
C THR A 170 0.34 12.79 -6.94
N PHE A 171 1.62 12.97 -7.27
CA PHE A 171 2.10 12.78 -8.64
C PHE A 171 2.24 11.30 -9.05
N ASP A 172 2.54 10.40 -8.11
CA ASP A 172 2.53 8.96 -8.35
C ASP A 172 1.09 8.46 -8.63
N ALA A 173 0.10 9.04 -7.97
CA ALA A 173 -1.32 8.77 -8.21
C ALA A 173 -1.91 9.47 -9.44
N LEU A 174 -1.13 10.28 -10.17
CA LEU A 174 -1.63 11.06 -11.31
C LEU A 174 -2.42 10.23 -12.34
N PRO A 175 -2.04 8.98 -12.70
CA PRO A 175 -2.82 8.16 -13.64
C PRO A 175 -4.23 7.86 -13.14
N PHE A 176 -4.40 7.68 -11.83
CA PHE A 176 -5.70 7.45 -11.20
C PHE A 176 -6.49 8.76 -11.10
N ILE A 177 -5.84 9.85 -10.67
CA ILE A 177 -6.43 11.19 -10.57
C ILE A 177 -6.98 11.66 -11.93
N LEU A 178 -6.25 11.42 -13.02
CA LEU A 178 -6.69 11.82 -14.37
C LEU A 178 -7.85 10.98 -14.91
N ALA A 179 -7.95 9.72 -14.48
CA ALA A 179 -9.05 8.84 -14.86
C ALA A 179 -10.30 8.99 -13.98
N ALA A 180 -10.17 9.65 -12.82
CA ALA A 180 -11.23 9.81 -11.85
C ALA A 180 -12.34 10.75 -12.36
N GLU A 181 -13.56 10.48 -11.90
CA GLU A 181 -14.71 11.35 -12.14
C GLU A 181 -14.63 12.63 -11.28
N SER A 182 -14.02 12.54 -10.10
CA SER A 182 -13.70 13.66 -9.23
C SER A 182 -12.47 13.38 -8.36
N THR A 183 -11.70 14.42 -8.06
CA THR A 183 -10.60 14.41 -7.09
C THR A 183 -10.78 15.53 -6.08
N GLU A 184 -10.81 15.19 -4.80
CA GLU A 184 -10.83 16.16 -3.71
C GLU A 184 -9.45 16.24 -3.08
N ILE A 185 -8.92 17.45 -2.92
CA ILE A 185 -7.72 17.72 -2.13
C ILE A 185 -8.17 18.18 -0.76
N LEU A 186 -7.85 17.39 0.26
CA LEU A 186 -8.20 17.66 1.64
C LEU A 186 -6.97 18.15 2.41
N CYS A 187 -7.05 19.35 2.96
CA CYS A 187 -6.08 19.87 3.91
C CYS A 187 -6.65 19.80 5.35
N VAL A 188 -6.03 19.02 6.23
CA VAL A 188 -6.46 18.84 7.63
C VAL A 188 -5.57 19.63 8.59
N ASP A 189 -6.21 20.47 9.41
CA ASP A 189 -5.67 21.16 10.60
C ASP A 189 -4.42 22.04 10.42
N PRO A 190 -4.59 23.27 9.93
CA PRO A 190 -3.57 24.31 10.03
C PRO A 190 -3.62 24.95 11.43
N ARG A 191 -2.84 24.47 12.40
CA ARG A 191 -2.72 25.14 13.72
C ARG A 191 -1.47 26.00 13.79
N GLY A 192 -1.65 27.30 14.03
CA GLY A 192 -0.56 28.29 14.12
C GLY A 192 -0.47 29.15 12.85
N THR A 193 0.38 30.18 12.87
CA THR A 193 0.53 31.28 11.89
C THR A 193 0.75 30.90 10.40
N GLU A 194 0.60 29.63 10.02
CA GLU A 194 0.87 29.04 8.72
C GLU A 194 -0.40 28.62 7.94
N GLU A 195 -1.61 28.96 8.41
CA GLU A 195 -2.88 28.69 7.70
C GLU A 195 -2.84 29.14 6.23
N LYS A 196 -2.21 30.28 5.98
CA LYS A 196 -2.03 30.83 4.63
C LYS A 196 -1.11 29.96 3.78
N ASP A 197 -0.04 29.41 4.35
CA ASP A 197 0.95 28.63 3.60
C ASP A 197 0.39 27.25 3.19
N PHE A 198 -0.41 26.62 4.05
CA PHE A 198 -1.09 25.36 3.71
C PHE A 198 -2.22 25.54 2.70
N ALA A 199 -3.02 26.60 2.83
CA ALA A 199 -4.08 26.90 1.88
C ALA A 199 -3.50 27.27 0.50
N VAL A 200 -2.42 28.06 0.47
CA VAL A 200 -1.67 28.36 -0.76
C VAL A 200 -1.07 27.08 -1.35
N SER A 201 -0.43 26.25 -0.54
CA SER A 201 0.10 24.96 -0.98
C SER A 201 -0.97 24.04 -1.58
N GLY A 202 -2.15 23.97 -0.95
CA GLY A 202 -3.31 23.23 -1.45
C GLY A 202 -3.86 23.78 -2.77
N ALA A 203 -3.93 25.10 -2.90
CA ALA A 203 -4.34 25.77 -4.13
C ALA A 203 -3.34 25.55 -5.28
N ASP A 204 -2.04 25.63 -4.99
CA ASP A 204 -0.97 25.42 -5.97
C ASP A 204 -0.99 23.99 -6.52
N ILE A 205 -1.18 22.97 -5.65
CA ILE A 205 -1.29 21.58 -6.12
C ILE A 205 -2.61 21.34 -6.87
N ALA A 206 -3.71 21.97 -6.45
CA ALA A 206 -4.99 21.88 -7.17
C ALA A 206 -4.88 22.48 -8.58
N GLU A 207 -4.22 23.63 -8.71
CA GLU A 207 -3.96 24.27 -10.00
C GLU A 207 -3.05 23.39 -10.86
N SER A 208 -1.99 22.84 -10.28
CA SER A 208 -1.06 21.93 -10.97
C SER A 208 -1.79 20.70 -11.53
N LEU A 209 -2.62 20.02 -10.73
CA LEU A 209 -3.43 18.88 -11.18
C LEU A 209 -4.47 19.29 -12.24
N SER A 210 -5.07 20.48 -12.10
CA SER A 210 -5.99 21.03 -13.10
C SER A 210 -5.29 21.24 -14.45
N ARG A 211 -4.01 21.69 -14.47
CA ARG A 211 -3.20 21.80 -15.70
C ARG A 211 -2.92 20.45 -16.35
N HIS A 212 -2.92 19.36 -15.58
CA HIS A 212 -2.86 18.00 -16.12
C HIS A 212 -4.21 17.49 -16.66
N GLY A 213 -5.32 18.21 -16.41
CA GLY A 213 -6.67 17.85 -16.86
C GLY A 213 -7.52 17.14 -15.80
N ALA A 214 -7.09 17.10 -14.54
CA ALA A 214 -7.85 16.50 -13.46
C ALA A 214 -9.07 17.36 -13.05
N LYS A 215 -10.14 16.70 -12.59
CA LYS A 215 -11.32 17.37 -12.04
C LYS A 215 -11.16 17.54 -10.53
N VAL A 216 -10.63 18.69 -10.12
CA VAL A 216 -10.18 18.90 -8.74
C VAL A 216 -11.08 19.87 -7.97
N THR A 217 -11.39 19.52 -6.73
CA THR A 217 -11.91 20.44 -5.71
C THR A 217 -10.94 20.51 -4.54
N LEU A 218 -10.83 21.68 -3.90
CA LEU A 218 -10.05 21.87 -2.69
C LEU A 218 -10.99 22.02 -1.50
N SER A 219 -10.77 21.24 -0.45
CA SER A 219 -11.45 21.35 0.84
C SER A 219 -10.42 21.53 1.95
N SER A 220 -10.82 22.27 3.00
CA SER A 220 -10.03 22.41 4.21
C SER A 220 -10.92 22.11 5.40
N GLN A 221 -10.40 21.28 6.32
CA GLN A 221 -11.08 20.90 7.54
C GLN A 221 -10.24 21.28 8.75
N HIS A 222 -10.88 21.93 9.72
CA HIS A 222 -10.34 22.03 11.06
C HIS A 222 -10.55 20.69 11.77
N SER A 223 -9.49 20.08 12.31
CA SER A 223 -9.62 18.79 13.01
C SER A 223 -10.41 18.91 14.32
N GLY A 224 -10.58 20.13 14.84
CA GLY A 224 -11.18 20.35 16.16
C GLY A 224 -10.36 19.71 17.29
N GLY A 225 -9.08 19.38 17.06
CA GLY A 225 -8.21 18.69 18.00
C GLY A 225 -8.16 17.17 17.82
N LEU A 226 -8.86 16.64 16.81
CA LEU A 226 -8.71 15.24 16.42
C LEU A 226 -7.34 14.99 15.78
N PRO A 227 -6.79 13.78 15.90
CA PRO A 227 -5.65 13.38 15.09
C PRO A 227 -5.95 13.51 13.59
N ALA A 228 -4.95 13.87 12.78
CA ALA A 228 -5.12 14.03 11.33
C ALA A 228 -5.73 12.77 10.68
N GLY A 229 -5.34 11.58 11.13
CA GLY A 229 -5.91 10.32 10.63
C GLY A 229 -7.43 10.21 10.84
N ALA A 230 -7.92 10.53 12.03
CA ALA A 230 -9.36 10.51 12.31
C ALA A 230 -10.13 11.54 11.47
N SER A 231 -9.51 12.68 11.15
CA SER A 231 -10.13 13.67 10.27
C SER A 231 -10.19 13.18 8.81
N ILE A 232 -9.13 12.49 8.35
CA ILE A 232 -9.11 11.85 7.02
C ILE A 232 -10.16 10.74 6.96
N GLU A 233 -10.33 9.93 8.01
CA GLU A 233 -11.39 8.91 8.08
C GLU A 233 -12.79 9.52 7.94
N ASN A 234 -13.06 10.61 8.65
CA ASN A 234 -14.34 11.32 8.54
C ASN A 234 -14.55 11.85 7.11
N ALA A 235 -13.53 12.47 6.52
CA ALA A 235 -13.60 12.97 5.16
C ALA A 235 -13.78 11.84 4.11
N LEU A 236 -13.19 10.66 4.33
CA LEU A 236 -13.44 9.48 3.49
C LEU A 236 -14.90 9.03 3.56
N ALA A 237 -15.49 9.01 4.76
CA ALA A 237 -16.89 8.65 4.94
C ALA A 237 -17.84 9.66 4.24
N GLU A 238 -17.49 10.95 4.25
CA GLU A 238 -18.27 12.02 3.60
C GLU A 238 -18.13 12.03 2.07
N SER A 239 -16.89 12.00 1.57
CA SER A 239 -16.56 12.06 0.13
C SER A 239 -16.93 10.79 -0.63
N ARG A 240 -17.07 9.66 0.09
CA ARG A 240 -17.23 8.32 -0.49
C ARG A 240 -16.11 8.00 -1.47
N ALA A 241 -14.91 8.50 -1.22
CA ALA A 241 -13.75 8.21 -2.04
C ALA A 241 -13.50 6.69 -2.09
N ASP A 242 -13.11 6.21 -3.26
CA ASP A 242 -12.71 4.82 -3.50
C ASP A 242 -11.18 4.66 -3.60
N LEU A 243 -10.44 5.77 -3.58
CA LEU A 243 -8.99 5.83 -3.41
C LEU A 243 -8.59 6.98 -2.48
N LEU A 244 -7.88 6.66 -1.40
CA LEU A 244 -7.11 7.62 -0.62
C LEU A 244 -5.69 7.73 -1.20
N VAL A 245 -5.19 8.95 -1.35
CA VAL A 245 -3.80 9.24 -1.72
C VAL A 245 -3.16 10.05 -0.60
N MET A 246 -2.05 9.59 -0.05
CA MET A 246 -1.36 10.31 1.01
C MET A 246 0.16 10.07 1.03
N GLY A 247 0.91 11.05 1.51
CA GLY A 247 2.33 10.84 1.82
C GLY A 247 2.52 9.90 3.01
N ALA A 248 3.51 9.01 2.92
CA ALA A 248 3.94 8.18 4.05
C ALA A 248 5.05 8.88 4.83
N PHE A 249 4.96 8.90 6.16
CA PHE A 249 6.09 9.21 7.06
C PHE A 249 6.72 10.60 6.87
N SER A 250 5.89 11.63 6.72
CA SER A 250 6.35 13.01 6.48
C SER A 250 6.99 13.72 7.70
N GLN A 251 7.02 13.10 8.89
CA GLN A 251 7.71 13.64 10.06
C GLN A 251 8.85 12.72 10.55
N PRO A 252 10.06 13.24 10.83
CA PRO A 252 11.24 12.45 11.21
C PRO A 252 11.07 11.57 12.46
N TRP A 253 10.17 11.93 13.39
CA TRP A 253 9.91 11.17 14.61
C TRP A 253 9.02 9.93 14.39
N LEU A 254 8.25 9.87 13.29
CA LEU A 254 7.47 8.68 12.94
C LEU A 254 8.38 7.45 12.83
N LYS A 255 9.63 7.61 12.38
CA LYS A 255 10.64 6.55 12.31
C LYS A 255 10.90 5.85 13.66
N GLN A 256 10.77 6.54 14.79
CA GLN A 256 10.95 5.97 16.15
C GLN A 256 9.63 5.54 16.80
N PHE A 257 8.48 5.99 16.31
CA PHE A 257 7.16 5.82 16.93
C PHE A 257 6.30 4.69 16.31
N PHE A 258 6.86 3.84 15.44
CA PHE A 258 6.14 2.66 14.90
C PHE A 258 5.72 1.62 15.96
N PHE A 259 6.02 1.89 17.23
CA PHE A 259 5.36 1.32 18.40
C PHE A 259 3.99 1.94 18.78
N GLY A 260 3.29 2.73 17.93
CA GLY A 260 1.86 3.06 18.15
C GLY A 260 1.29 4.40 17.65
N GLY A 261 1.68 4.90 16.46
CA GLY A 261 1.22 6.21 15.94
C GLY A 261 0.04 6.20 14.95
N ALA A 262 -0.47 7.39 14.60
CA ALA A 262 -1.63 7.60 13.72
C ALA A 262 -1.55 6.92 12.34
N THR A 263 -0.38 6.86 11.70
CA THR A 263 -0.21 6.13 10.42
C THR A 263 -0.39 4.61 10.58
N ARG A 264 -0.04 4.05 11.74
CA ARG A 264 -0.24 2.63 12.04
C ARG A 264 -1.72 2.33 12.25
N THR A 265 -2.43 3.17 13.02
CA THR A 265 -3.88 3.07 13.18
C THR A 265 -4.57 3.16 11.82
N LEU A 266 -4.19 4.13 10.98
CA LEU A 266 -4.73 4.23 9.61
C LEU A 266 -4.45 2.96 8.80
N LEU A 267 -3.20 2.48 8.75
CA LEU A 267 -2.86 1.25 8.05
C LEU A 267 -3.55 0.01 8.63
N GLU A 268 -4.01 0.02 9.88
CA GLU A 268 -4.71 -1.10 10.53
C GLU A 268 -6.23 -1.05 10.33
N SER A 269 -6.82 0.13 10.14
CA SER A 269 -8.29 0.30 10.06
C SER A 269 -8.80 0.97 8.79
N MET A 270 -7.94 1.29 7.81
CA MET A 270 -8.38 1.97 6.59
C MET A 270 -9.43 1.16 5.82
N PRO A 271 -10.65 1.71 5.62
CA PRO A 271 -11.73 1.01 4.93
C PRO A 271 -11.64 1.13 3.40
N THR A 272 -10.67 1.88 2.88
CA THR A 272 -10.55 2.26 1.47
C THR A 272 -9.15 1.94 0.94
N ALA A 273 -9.06 1.59 -0.35
CA ALA A 273 -7.78 1.46 -1.03
C ALA A 273 -6.94 2.73 -0.83
N THR A 274 -5.69 2.56 -0.41
CA THR A 274 -4.83 3.69 -0.04
C THR A 274 -3.51 3.61 -0.79
N LEU A 275 -3.23 4.61 -1.64
CA LEU A 275 -1.94 4.77 -2.28
C LEU A 275 -1.05 5.68 -1.43
N MET A 276 0.13 5.18 -1.13
CA MET A 276 1.12 5.86 -0.31
C MET A 276 2.47 5.94 -1.03
N SER A 277 3.15 7.09 -0.90
CA SER A 277 4.51 7.28 -1.39
C SER A 277 5.39 8.02 -0.39
N ARG A 278 6.71 7.85 -0.56
CA ARG A 278 7.75 8.48 0.26
C ARG A 278 8.83 9.11 -0.62
#